data_AF-Q9AKV9-F1
#
_entry.id   AF-Q9AKV9-F1
#
_cell.length_a   1.000
_cell.length_b   1.000
_cell.length_c   1.000
_cell.angle_alpha   90.00
_cell.angle_beta   90.00
_cell.angle_gamma   90.00
#
_symmetry.space_group_name_H-M   'P 1'
#
loop_
_entity.id
_entity.type
_entity.pdbx_description
1 polymer ?
#
loop_
_entity_poly.entity_id
_entity_poly.type
_entity_poly.pdbx_seq_one_letter_code
_entity_poly.pdbx_strand_id
1 'polypeptide(L)'
;MKSSEIRQAFLNYFVQRGHQIVASSSLVPSNDPTLLFTNAGMVQFKDLFLGLETRSYQRAATAQRCVRAGGKHNDLENVGYTARHHTFFEMLGNFSFGDYFKREAIQYAWEFLTEVLHIPAERLWVTVYKEDLEAEDIWLKEMKVSP
;
A
#
# COMPACT_ATOMS: atom_id res chain seq x y z
N MET A 1 -18.57 -4.88 6.63
CA MET A 1 -18.43 -4.40 5.24
C MET A 1 -18.06 -5.55 4.33
N LYS A 2 -18.59 -5.56 3.10
CA LYS A 2 -18.17 -6.46 2.01
C LYS A 2 -16.80 -6.02 1.46
N SER A 3 -16.05 -6.91 0.84
CA SER A 3 -14.73 -6.59 0.26
C SER A 3 -14.78 -5.45 -0.75
N SER A 4 -15.86 -5.35 -1.53
CA SER A 4 -16.07 -4.24 -2.48
C SER A 4 -16.27 -2.89 -1.79
N GLU A 5 -16.92 -2.86 -0.62
CA GLU A 5 -17.15 -1.65 0.16
C GLU A 5 -15.83 -1.17 0.78
N ILE A 6 -15.00 -2.08 1.30
CA ILE A 6 -13.67 -1.77 1.83
C ILE A 6 -12.79 -1.16 0.74
N ARG A 7 -12.77 -1.76 -0.46
CA ARG A 7 -12.02 -1.23 -1.61
C ARG A 7 -12.45 0.21 -1.93
N GLN A 8 -13.76 0.44 -2.01
CA GLN A 8 -14.27 1.76 -2.35
C GLN A 8 -14.01 2.79 -1.24
N ALA A 9 -14.14 2.39 0.04
CA ALA A 9 -13.83 3.23 1.18
C ALA A 9 -12.36 3.69 1.16
N PHE A 10 -11.42 2.79 0.88
CA PHE A 10 -10.00 3.11 0.74
C PHE A 10 -9.75 4.14 -0.37
N LEU A 11 -10.28 3.89 -1.57
CA LEU A 11 -10.09 4.80 -2.71
C LEU A 11 -10.71 6.18 -2.42
N ASN A 12 -11.94 6.22 -1.88
CA ASN A 12 -12.60 7.47 -1.51
C ASN A 12 -11.83 8.25 -0.43
N TYR A 13 -11.31 7.55 0.58
CA TYR A 13 -10.51 8.15 1.65
C TYR A 13 -9.27 8.89 1.11
N PHE A 14 -8.58 8.32 0.12
CA PHE A 14 -7.42 8.97 -0.49
C PHE A 14 -7.78 10.03 -1.53
N VAL A 15 -8.92 9.92 -2.23
CA VAL A 15 -9.43 11.02 -3.09
C VAL A 15 -9.64 12.29 -2.28
N GLN A 16 -10.20 12.18 -1.08
CA GLN A 16 -10.41 13.31 -0.18
C GLN A 16 -9.09 13.97 0.28
N ARG A 17 -7.95 13.28 0.12
CA ARG A 17 -6.59 13.75 0.44
C ARG A 17 -5.80 14.19 -0.79
N GLY A 18 -6.48 14.32 -1.93
CA GLY A 18 -5.90 14.82 -3.17
C GLY A 18 -5.16 13.76 -3.99
N HIS A 19 -5.34 12.47 -3.69
CA HIS A 19 -4.77 11.40 -4.51
C HIS A 19 -5.59 11.17 -5.79
N GLN A 20 -4.90 11.07 -6.92
CA GLN A 20 -5.52 10.62 -8.16
C GLN A 20 -5.82 9.11 -8.08
N ILE A 21 -7.06 8.70 -8.37
CA ILE A 21 -7.35 7.27 -8.55
C ILE A 21 -6.77 6.82 -9.88
N VAL A 22 -5.91 5.81 -9.83
CA VAL A 22 -5.33 5.17 -11.00
C VAL A 22 -5.82 3.73 -11.07
N ALA A 23 -6.19 3.28 -12.27
CA ALA A 23 -6.68 1.93 -12.48
C ALA A 23 -5.58 0.88 -12.18
N SER A 24 -5.99 -0.31 -11.77
CA SER A 24 -5.09 -1.47 -11.69
C SER A 24 -4.47 -1.72 -13.05
N SER A 25 -3.14 -1.85 -13.10
CA SER A 25 -2.41 -2.27 -14.29
C SER A 25 -2.65 -3.76 -14.58
N SER A 26 -2.15 -4.21 -15.73
CA SER A 26 -2.13 -5.62 -16.12
C SER A 26 -1.35 -6.49 -15.12
N LEU A 27 -1.70 -7.78 -15.03
CA LEU A 27 -0.91 -8.77 -14.31
C LEU A 27 0.41 -9.06 -15.01
N VAL A 28 0.49 -8.85 -16.32
CA VAL A 28 1.71 -9.00 -17.12
C VAL A 28 2.28 -7.60 -17.36
N PRO A 29 3.44 -7.26 -16.78
CA PRO A 29 4.10 -5.97 -17.01
C PRO A 29 4.49 -5.84 -18.48
N SER A 30 4.22 -4.68 -19.10
CA SER A 30 4.57 -4.45 -20.51
C SER A 30 6.04 -4.06 -20.71
N ASN A 31 6.67 -3.43 -19.71
CA ASN A 31 7.94 -2.73 -19.86
C ASN A 31 9.01 -3.18 -18.84
N ASP A 32 8.83 -4.32 -18.17
CA ASP A 32 9.82 -4.83 -17.21
C ASP A 32 10.08 -6.33 -17.43
N PRO A 33 11.12 -6.70 -18.21
CA PRO A 33 11.42 -8.10 -18.50
C PRO A 33 11.94 -8.87 -17.27
N THR A 34 12.25 -8.19 -16.17
CA THR A 34 12.71 -8.82 -14.93
C THR A 34 11.55 -9.27 -14.03
N LEU A 35 10.32 -8.79 -14.30
CA LEU A 35 9.13 -9.13 -13.54
C LEU A 35 8.23 -10.08 -14.32
N LEU A 36 8.02 -11.28 -13.76
CA LEU A 36 7.11 -12.26 -14.34
C LEU A 36 5.64 -11.83 -14.25
N PHE A 37 5.24 -11.30 -13.08
CA PHE A 37 3.90 -10.77 -12.84
C PHE A 37 3.96 -9.50 -11.99
N THR A 38 2.93 -8.66 -12.12
CA THR A 38 2.67 -7.54 -11.21
C THR A 38 2.37 -8.10 -9.81
N ASN A 39 3.28 -7.90 -8.88
CA ASN A 39 3.21 -8.43 -7.50
C ASN A 39 2.88 -7.38 -6.43
N ALA A 40 2.83 -6.10 -6.83
CA ALA A 40 2.57 -4.96 -5.96
C ALA A 40 1.97 -3.77 -6.74
N GLY A 41 1.25 -2.89 -6.03
CA GLY A 41 0.66 -1.68 -6.59
C GLY A 41 1.68 -0.70 -7.19
N MET A 42 2.90 -0.66 -6.64
CA MET A 42 3.94 0.29 -7.07
C MET A 42 4.58 -0.03 -8.42
N VAL A 43 4.41 -1.25 -8.95
CA VAL A 43 5.09 -1.70 -10.18
C VAL A 43 4.79 -0.79 -11.36
N GLN A 44 3.54 -0.33 -11.52
CA GLN A 44 3.14 0.59 -12.58
C GLN A 44 3.66 2.02 -12.40
N PHE A 45 4.25 2.33 -11.25
CA PHE A 45 4.82 3.63 -10.90
C PHE A 45 6.34 3.58 -10.73
N LYS A 46 6.99 2.50 -11.14
CA LYS A 46 8.44 2.31 -11.00
C LYS A 46 9.22 3.51 -11.59
N ASP A 47 8.90 3.92 -12.81
CA ASP A 47 9.62 4.99 -13.50
C ASP A 47 9.34 6.37 -12.88
N LEU A 48 8.16 6.57 -12.28
CA LEU A 48 7.87 7.76 -11.47
C LEU A 48 8.74 7.82 -10.21
N PHE A 49 8.88 6.70 -9.50
CA PHE A 49 9.75 6.65 -8.31
C PHE A 49 11.23 6.83 -8.67
N LEU A 50 11.66 6.40 -9.86
CA LEU A 50 13.02 6.60 -10.36
C LEU A 50 13.26 7.99 -10.97
N GLY A 51 12.22 8.82 -11.10
CA GLY A 51 12.30 10.14 -11.75
C GLY A 51 12.50 10.08 -13.27
N LEU A 52 12.26 8.92 -13.88
CA LEU A 52 12.37 8.70 -15.33
C LEU A 52 11.08 9.09 -16.07
N GLU A 53 9.97 9.16 -15.34
CA GLU A 53 8.66 9.58 -15.84
C GLU A 53 8.09 10.68 -14.94
N THR A 54 7.30 11.59 -15.52
CA THR A 54 6.49 12.56 -14.77
C THR A 54 5.01 12.40 -15.14
N ARG A 55 4.13 12.72 -14.19
CA ARG A 55 2.67 12.74 -14.38
C ARG A 55 2.12 14.08 -13.94
N SER A 56 0.89 14.38 -14.33
CA SER A 56 0.17 15.58 -13.91
C SER A 56 -0.24 15.57 -12.42
N TYR A 57 -0.05 14.45 -11.73
CA TYR A 57 -0.36 14.27 -10.31
C TYR A 57 0.90 13.84 -9.55
N GLN A 58 1.01 14.30 -8.29
CA GLN A 58 2.08 13.91 -7.37
C GLN A 58 1.63 12.88 -6.32
N ARG A 59 0.32 12.59 -6.27
CA ARG A 59 -0.29 11.62 -5.36
C ARG A 59 -1.17 10.67 -6.14
N ALA A 60 -1.11 9.38 -5.85
CA ALA A 60 -1.98 8.38 -6.48
C ALA A 60 -2.49 7.34 -5.48
N ALA A 61 -3.68 6.80 -5.71
CA ALA A 61 -4.19 5.65 -4.97
C ALA A 61 -4.77 4.60 -5.92
N THR A 62 -4.55 3.33 -5.61
CA THR A 62 -4.97 2.20 -6.46
C THR A 62 -5.48 1.02 -5.64
N ALA A 63 -6.26 0.16 -6.32
CA ALA A 63 -6.55 -1.20 -5.90
C ALA A 63 -5.98 -2.14 -6.95
N GLN A 64 -4.71 -2.52 -6.80
CA GLN A 64 -3.97 -3.29 -7.80
C GLN A 64 -4.23 -4.79 -7.65
N ARG A 65 -4.59 -5.47 -8.74
CA ARG A 65 -4.55 -6.93 -8.81
C ARG A 65 -3.10 -7.42 -8.88
N CYS A 66 -2.75 -8.35 -7.99
CA CYS A 66 -1.39 -8.84 -7.80
C CYS A 66 -1.33 -10.35 -7.94
N VAL A 67 -0.21 -10.86 -8.47
CA VAL A 67 0.13 -12.29 -8.44
C VAL A 67 1.50 -12.50 -7.78
N ARG A 68 1.56 -13.43 -6.83
CA ARG A 68 2.78 -13.91 -6.15
C ARG A 68 2.92 -15.41 -6.28
N ALA A 69 3.23 -15.87 -7.49
CA ALA A 69 3.38 -17.29 -7.82
C ALA A 69 4.70 -17.57 -8.56
N GLY A 70 5.73 -16.74 -8.37
CA GLY A 70 7.03 -16.90 -9.02
C GLY A 70 7.94 -15.69 -8.87
N GLY A 71 9.23 -15.88 -9.16
CA GLY A 71 10.26 -14.85 -8.99
C GLY A 71 10.60 -14.56 -7.53
N LYS A 72 11.00 -13.32 -7.23
CA LYS A 72 11.45 -12.89 -5.89
C LYS A 72 10.35 -12.94 -4.83
N HIS A 73 9.09 -12.79 -5.21
CA HIS A 73 7.94 -12.84 -4.32
C HIS A 73 7.04 -14.00 -4.73
N ASN A 74 7.15 -15.12 -4.00
CA ASN A 74 6.45 -16.35 -4.32
C ASN A 74 5.79 -16.94 -3.07
N ASP A 75 4.46 -16.92 -3.07
CA ASP A 75 3.63 -17.45 -1.98
C ASP A 75 3.00 -18.80 -2.33
N LEU A 76 3.30 -19.38 -3.51
CA LEU A 76 2.62 -20.57 -4.06
C LEU A 76 2.62 -21.75 -3.09
N GLU A 77 3.78 -22.08 -2.49
CA GLU A 77 3.93 -23.20 -1.56
C GLU A 77 3.24 -22.96 -0.20
N ASN A 78 2.87 -21.71 0.12
CA ASN A 78 2.18 -21.36 1.36
C ASN A 78 0.65 -21.42 1.24
N VAL A 79 0.13 -21.42 0.00
CA VAL A 79 -1.31 -21.42 -0.27
C VAL A 79 -1.91 -22.77 0.14
N GLY A 80 -3.02 -22.73 0.87
CA GLY A 80 -3.69 -23.92 1.40
C GLY A 80 -3.16 -24.38 2.77
N TYR A 81 -1.97 -23.94 3.17
CA TYR A 81 -1.39 -24.25 4.49
C TYR A 81 -1.64 -23.17 5.54
N THR A 82 -2.03 -21.98 5.12
CA THR A 82 -2.23 -20.84 6.00
C THR A 82 -3.48 -20.06 5.62
N ALA A 83 -4.03 -19.31 6.58
CA ALA A 83 -5.21 -18.47 6.37
C ALA A 83 -4.93 -17.10 5.72
N ARG A 84 -3.68 -16.82 5.30
CA ARG A 84 -3.25 -15.46 4.90
C ARG A 84 -2.49 -15.37 3.57
N HIS A 85 -2.08 -16.49 2.99
CA HIS A 85 -1.33 -16.50 1.74
C HIS A 85 -2.24 -16.83 0.56
N HIS A 86 -2.13 -16.04 -0.51
CA HIS A 86 -2.85 -16.19 -1.76
C HIS A 86 -1.87 -16.05 -2.94
N THR A 87 -2.15 -16.74 -4.05
CA THR A 87 -1.44 -16.48 -5.30
C THR A 87 -1.92 -15.19 -5.95
N PHE A 88 -3.24 -15.02 -6.07
CA PHE A 88 -3.89 -13.81 -6.60
C PHE A 88 -4.59 -13.05 -5.47
N PHE A 89 -4.36 -11.75 -5.38
CA PHE A 89 -4.97 -10.87 -4.39
C PHE A 89 -5.04 -9.42 -4.88
N GLU A 90 -5.75 -8.56 -4.15
CA GLU A 90 -5.73 -7.11 -4.40
C GLU A 90 -4.91 -6.39 -3.34
N MET A 91 -4.05 -5.48 -3.78
CA MET A 91 -3.26 -4.59 -2.94
C MET A 91 -3.83 -3.18 -3.04
N LEU A 92 -4.39 -2.69 -1.94
CA LEU A 92 -4.78 -1.29 -1.78
C LEU A 92 -3.51 -0.48 -1.45
N GLY A 93 -3.25 0.59 -2.19
CA GLY A 93 -2.04 1.38 -1.99
C GLY A 93 -2.23 2.87 -2.28
N ASN A 94 -1.56 3.70 -1.48
CA ASN A 94 -1.41 5.13 -1.70
C ASN A 94 0.07 5.46 -1.94
N PHE A 95 0.32 6.38 -2.87
CA PHE A 95 1.65 6.69 -3.39
C PHE A 95 1.86 8.20 -3.38
N SER A 96 3.05 8.62 -2.93
CA SER A 96 3.54 9.99 -2.98
C SER A 96 4.76 10.03 -3.89
N PHE A 97 4.77 10.94 -4.85
CA PHE A 97 5.86 11.16 -5.79
C PHE A 97 6.49 12.52 -5.52
N GLY A 98 7.35 12.58 -4.49
CA GLY A 98 8.04 13.81 -4.08
C GLY A 98 7.15 14.84 -3.39
N ASP A 99 6.05 14.42 -2.76
CA ASP A 99 5.07 15.29 -2.11
C ASP A 99 5.04 15.08 -0.58
N TYR A 100 4.19 14.21 -0.01
CA TYR A 100 4.21 13.89 1.41
C TYR A 100 5.18 12.72 1.75
N PHE A 101 5.57 12.58 3.02
CA PHE A 101 6.55 11.58 3.44
C PHE A 101 6.07 10.78 4.67
N LYS A 102 6.98 10.39 5.57
CA LYS A 102 6.69 9.45 6.68
C LYS A 102 5.52 9.88 7.56
N ARG A 103 5.50 11.15 7.98
CA ARG A 103 4.51 11.68 8.91
C ARG A 103 3.09 11.53 8.38
N GLU A 104 2.81 12.06 7.21
CA GLU A 104 1.49 11.98 6.59
C GLU A 104 1.17 10.55 6.16
N ALA A 105 2.15 9.77 5.68
CA ALA A 105 1.92 8.38 5.33
C ALA A 105 1.42 7.56 6.52
N ILE A 106 2.04 7.75 7.70
CA ILE A 106 1.62 7.11 8.96
C ILE A 106 0.25 7.62 9.39
N GLN A 107 0.03 8.94 9.39
CA GLN A 107 -1.25 9.54 9.78
C GLN A 107 -2.41 9.02 8.92
N TYR A 108 -2.22 8.95 7.59
CA TYR A 108 -3.25 8.45 6.68
C TYR A 108 -3.56 6.97 6.90
N ALA A 109 -2.53 6.14 7.12
CA ALA A 109 -2.74 4.74 7.41
C ALA A 109 -3.47 4.54 8.74
N TRP A 110 -3.04 5.25 9.79
CA TRP A 110 -3.62 5.14 11.13
C TRP A 110 -5.08 5.58 11.14
N GLU A 111 -5.38 6.77 10.63
CA GLU A 111 -6.75 7.29 10.58
C GLU A 111 -7.67 6.41 9.73
N PHE A 112 -7.19 5.88 8.59
CA PHE A 112 -8.00 4.94 7.82
C PHE A 112 -8.35 3.68 8.63
N LEU A 113 -7.40 3.12 9.38
CA LEU A 113 -7.63 1.91 10.17
C LEU A 113 -8.52 2.16 11.40
N THR A 114 -8.30 3.24 12.15
CA THR A 114 -9.00 3.49 13.42
C THR A 114 -10.30 4.28 13.23
N GLU A 115 -10.33 5.26 12.33
CA GLU A 115 -11.49 6.16 12.18
C GLU A 115 -12.42 5.72 11.06
N VAL A 116 -11.91 5.16 9.96
CA VAL A 116 -12.76 4.74 8.83
C VAL A 116 -13.18 3.28 8.97
N LEU A 117 -12.23 2.40 9.30
CA LEU A 117 -12.52 0.98 9.50
C LEU A 117 -12.93 0.63 10.93
N HIS A 118 -12.80 1.57 11.88
CA HIS A 118 -13.14 1.39 13.28
C HIS A 118 -12.47 0.16 13.92
N ILE A 119 -11.22 -0.12 13.52
CA ILE A 119 -10.42 -1.17 14.16
C ILE A 119 -9.94 -0.63 15.51
N PRO A 120 -10.21 -1.33 16.63
CA PRO A 120 -9.74 -0.88 17.94
C PRO A 120 -8.22 -0.76 17.98
N ALA A 121 -7.72 0.42 18.37
CA ALA A 121 -6.30 0.76 18.32
C ALA A 121 -5.44 -0.20 19.18
N GLU A 122 -5.98 -0.69 20.29
CA GLU A 122 -5.34 -1.65 21.19
C GLU A 122 -5.08 -3.03 20.57
N ARG A 123 -5.66 -3.31 19.39
CA ARG A 123 -5.43 -4.54 18.62
C ARG A 123 -4.40 -4.36 17.51
N LEU A 124 -3.95 -3.13 17.26
CA LEU A 124 -2.99 -2.82 16.22
C LEU A 124 -1.58 -2.85 16.80
N TRP A 125 -0.67 -3.47 16.06
CA TRP A 125 0.76 -3.53 16.36
C TRP A 125 1.51 -2.83 15.23
N VAL A 126 2.54 -2.08 15.58
CA VAL A 126 3.41 -1.41 14.61
C VAL A 126 4.83 -1.92 14.74
N THR A 127 5.56 -1.93 13.63
CA THR A 127 6.99 -2.23 13.60
C THR A 127 7.69 -1.16 12.78
N VAL A 128 8.88 -0.77 13.25
CA VAL A 128 9.76 0.20 12.59
C VAL A 128 11.11 -0.45 12.32
N TYR A 129 11.82 0.02 11.30
CA TYR A 129 13.19 -0.42 11.08
C TYR A 129 14.09 0.11 12.20
N LYS A 130 15.05 -0.71 12.67
CA LYS A 130 15.83 -0.43 13.89
C LYS A 130 16.60 0.89 13.88
N GLU A 131 16.96 1.41 12.70
CA GLU A 131 17.63 2.71 12.54
C GLU A 131 16.66 3.87 12.18
N ASP A 132 15.37 3.61 12.02
CA ASP A 132 14.38 4.63 11.64
C ASP A 132 13.73 5.28 12.88
N LEU A 133 14.53 6.07 13.59
CA LEU A 133 14.10 6.82 14.78
C LEU A 133 12.99 7.84 14.47
N GLU A 134 12.94 8.33 13.23
CA GLU A 134 11.90 9.27 12.79
C GLU A 134 10.53 8.59 12.77
N ALA A 135 10.44 7.38 12.20
CA ALA A 135 9.19 6.62 12.19
C ALA A 135 8.77 6.20 13.61
N GLU A 136 9.72 5.78 14.45
CA GLU A 136 9.47 5.47 15.85
C GLU A 136 8.86 6.66 16.59
N ASP A 137 9.46 7.85 16.43
CA ASP A 137 8.99 9.09 17.05
C ASP A 137 7.58 9.46 16.60
N ILE A 138 7.26 9.34 15.30
CA ILE A 138 5.92 9.64 14.78
C ILE A 138 4.89 8.70 15.43
N TRP A 139 5.18 7.40 15.51
CA TRP A 139 4.27 6.43 16.13
C TRP A 139 4.06 6.70 17.62
N LEU A 140 5.13 6.86 18.39
CA LEU A 140 5.05 7.01 19.84
C LEU A 140 4.53 8.39 20.28
N LYS A 141 4.97 9.46 19.63
CA LYS A 141 4.67 10.83 20.08
C LYS A 141 3.41 11.39 19.43
N GLU A 142 3.16 11.08 18.16
CA GLU A 142 2.01 11.62 17.43
C GLU A 142 0.81 10.69 17.42
N MET A 143 1.01 9.42 17.03
CA MET A 143 -0.07 8.43 17.01
C MET A 143 -0.36 7.85 18.40
N LYS A 144 0.56 8.05 19.35
CA LYS A 144 0.45 7.65 20.76
C LYS A 144 0.18 6.15 20.94
N VAL A 145 0.78 5.33 20.07
CA VAL A 145 0.76 3.88 20.25
C VAL A 145 1.53 3.52 21.52
N SER A 146 1.06 2.52 22.25
CA SER A 146 1.78 2.04 23.43
C SER A 146 3.10 1.37 23.01
N PRO A 147 4.21 1.64 23.71
CA PRO A 147 5.50 0.96 23.46
C PRO A 147 5.42 -0.56 23.68
#